data_AF-A0A8J8AVA2-F1
#
_entry.id   AF-A0A8J8AVA2-F1
#
_cell.length_a   1.000
_cell.length_b   1.000
_cell.length_c   1.000
_cell.angle_alpha   90.00
_cell.angle_beta   90.00
_cell.angle_gamma   90.00
#
_symmetry.space_group_name_H-M   'P 1'
#
loop_
_entity.id
_entity.type
_entity.pdbx_description
1 polymer ?
#
loop_
_entity_poly.entity_id
_entity_poly.type
_entity_poly.pdbx_seq_one_letter_code
_entity_poly.pdbx_strand_id
1 'polypeptide(L)'
;MLRRTFLSFIAALLIPTGLMAASSPLADAFAALAAEQRQTVLAEMQTGGLYDGPLDATPSDDVTLALQMTAQTVFANGYEGPTIDITTAAGATAFVAAIVSGDMAKWIYGEGEEMDG
;
A
#
# COMPACT_ATOMS: atom_id res chain seq x y z
N MET A 1 -69.84 -1.93 15.21
CA MET A 1 -68.92 -1.44 14.15
C MET A 1 -67.50 -1.68 14.63
N LEU A 2 -66.88 -2.77 14.17
CA LEU A 2 -65.59 -3.30 14.65
C LEU A 2 -64.46 -2.71 13.79
N ARG A 3 -63.55 -1.94 14.40
CA ARG A 3 -62.46 -1.26 13.68
C ARG A 3 -61.12 -1.99 13.85
N ARG A 4 -60.72 -2.62 12.74
CA ARG A 4 -59.40 -2.57 12.09
C ARG A 4 -58.17 -3.05 12.89
N THR A 5 -57.87 -4.32 12.63
CA THR A 5 -56.54 -4.91 12.47
C THR A 5 -55.55 -3.97 11.77
N PHE A 6 -54.36 -3.77 12.35
CA PHE A 6 -53.17 -3.34 11.62
C PHE A 6 -51.97 -4.09 12.20
N LEU A 7 -51.64 -5.20 11.54
CA LEU A 7 -50.38 -5.91 11.68
C LEU A 7 -49.33 -5.26 10.77
N SER A 8 -48.10 -5.25 11.26
CA SER A 8 -46.84 -5.26 10.50
C SER A 8 -46.42 -3.98 9.78
N PHE A 9 -45.25 -3.46 10.15
CA PHE A 9 -44.02 -3.59 9.35
C PHE A 9 -42.88 -2.90 10.12
N ILE A 10 -42.07 -3.67 10.84
CA ILE A 10 -40.74 -3.17 11.26
C ILE A 10 -39.86 -3.32 10.02
N ALA A 11 -39.62 -2.22 9.34
CA ALA A 11 -38.62 -2.14 8.28
C ALA A 11 -37.25 -2.32 8.93
N ALA A 12 -36.64 -3.49 8.73
CA ALA A 12 -35.23 -3.70 9.02
C ALA A 12 -34.42 -2.82 8.07
N LEU A 13 -33.82 -1.77 8.62
CA LEU A 13 -32.86 -0.93 7.92
C LEU A 13 -31.56 -1.74 7.73
N LEU A 14 -31.47 -2.49 6.64
CA LEU A 14 -30.19 -2.96 6.13
C LEU A 14 -29.42 -1.73 5.67
N ILE A 15 -28.55 -1.20 6.52
CA ILE A 15 -27.48 -0.30 6.06
C ILE A 15 -26.46 -1.23 5.39
N PRO A 16 -26.25 -1.16 4.06
CA PRO A 16 -25.04 -1.71 3.51
C PRO A 16 -23.92 -0.82 4.03
N THR A 17 -23.24 -1.25 5.09
CA THR A 17 -21.90 -0.75 5.38
C THR A 17 -21.00 -1.27 4.28
N GLY A 18 -21.06 -0.60 3.13
CA GLY A 18 -19.93 -0.54 2.23
C GLY A 18 -18.82 0.15 3.01
N LEU A 19 -18.08 -0.66 3.77
CA LEU A 19 -16.80 -0.31 4.32
C LEU A 19 -15.88 -0.14 3.11
N MET A 20 -16.00 0.99 2.43
CA MET A 20 -14.97 1.49 1.54
C MET A 20 -13.78 1.70 2.47
N ALA A 21 -12.89 0.71 2.55
CA ALA A 21 -11.58 0.90 3.16
C ALA A 21 -11.02 2.17 2.54
N ALA A 22 -10.72 3.18 3.36
CA ALA A 22 -10.08 4.39 2.86
C ALA A 22 -8.83 3.94 2.10
N SER A 23 -8.77 4.24 0.80
CA SER A 23 -7.70 3.75 -0.05
C SER A 23 -6.37 4.26 0.50
N SER A 24 -5.42 3.35 0.68
CA SER A 24 -4.07 3.71 1.11
C SER A 24 -3.39 4.47 -0.03
N PRO A 25 -2.76 5.64 0.22
CA PRO A 25 -2.00 6.35 -0.80
C PRO A 25 -0.97 5.48 -1.53
N LEU A 26 -0.37 4.50 -0.82
CA LEU A 26 0.54 3.52 -1.40
C LEU A 26 -0.17 2.51 -2.31
N ALA A 27 -1.35 2.04 -1.91
CA ALA A 27 -2.15 1.13 -2.73
C ALA A 27 -2.56 1.81 -4.04
N ASP A 28 -3.01 3.07 -3.95
CA ASP A 28 -3.38 3.87 -5.13
C ASP A 28 -2.18 4.15 -6.03
N ALA A 29 -1.04 4.53 -5.45
CA ALA A 29 0.20 4.79 -6.20
C ALA A 29 0.72 3.54 -6.91
N PHE A 30 0.74 2.39 -6.23
CA PHE A 30 1.15 1.11 -6.84
C PHE A 30 0.18 0.68 -7.93
N ALA A 31 -1.14 0.77 -7.69
CA ALA A 31 -2.16 0.40 -8.68
C ALA A 31 -2.10 1.28 -9.94
N ALA A 32 -1.67 2.54 -9.82
CA ALA A 32 -1.52 3.48 -10.93
C ALA A 32 -0.31 3.18 -11.85
N LEU A 33 0.66 2.38 -11.40
CA LEU A 33 1.81 1.97 -12.22
C LEU A 33 1.38 1.07 -13.38
N ALA A 34 2.18 1.01 -14.45
CA ALA A 34 2.04 -0.03 -15.47
C ALA A 34 2.32 -1.42 -14.88
N ALA A 35 1.81 -2.50 -15.50
CA ALA A 35 1.97 -3.85 -14.98
C ALA A 35 3.45 -4.24 -14.83
N GLU A 36 4.28 -3.87 -15.81
CA GLU A 36 5.71 -4.13 -15.82
C GLU A 36 6.42 -3.41 -14.67
N GLN A 37 6.02 -2.16 -14.39
CA GLN A 37 6.57 -1.38 -13.28
C GLN A 37 6.16 -1.96 -11.92
N ARG A 38 4.92 -2.45 -11.80
CA ARG A 38 4.48 -3.19 -10.61
C ARG A 38 5.31 -4.44 -10.40
N GLN A 39 5.62 -5.20 -11.46
CA GLN A 39 6.52 -6.36 -11.36
C GLN A 39 7.92 -5.96 -10.89
N THR A 40 8.48 -4.86 -11.41
CA THR A 40 9.76 -4.33 -10.93
C THR A 40 9.70 -4.04 -9.43
N VAL A 41 8.69 -3.31 -8.95
CA VAL A 41 8.53 -3.00 -7.53
C VAL A 41 8.46 -4.27 -6.68
N LEU A 42 7.66 -5.26 -7.09
CA LEU A 42 7.54 -6.52 -6.37
C LEU A 42 8.87 -7.32 -6.36
N ALA A 43 9.63 -7.29 -7.46
CA ALA A 43 10.92 -7.96 -7.57
C ALA A 43 11.99 -7.28 -6.69
N GLU A 44 12.00 -5.96 -6.63
CA GLU A 44 12.87 -5.18 -5.74
C GLU A 44 12.57 -5.50 -4.27
N MET A 45 11.30 -5.50 -3.87
CA MET A 45 10.90 -5.86 -2.51
C MET A 45 11.23 -7.33 -2.18
N GLN A 46 11.07 -8.25 -3.13
CA GLN A 46 11.50 -9.65 -2.95
C GLN A 46 13.02 -9.77 -2.77
N THR A 47 13.79 -9.02 -3.55
CA THR A 47 15.26 -9.02 -3.47
C THR A 47 15.74 -8.52 -2.12
N GLY A 48 15.07 -7.50 -1.56
CA GLY A 48 15.29 -7.03 -0.18
C GLY A 48 14.68 -7.91 0.92
N GLY A 49 14.00 -9.01 0.58
CA GLY A 49 13.34 -9.88 1.56
C GLY A 49 12.11 -9.29 2.25
N LEU A 50 11.50 -8.26 1.65
CA LEU A 50 10.36 -7.48 2.19
C LEU A 50 9.01 -7.91 1.61
N TYR A 51 9.02 -8.79 0.62
CA TYR A 51 7.84 -9.38 -0.01
C TYR A 51 8.14 -10.83 -0.39
N ASP A 52 7.20 -11.75 -0.16
CA ASP A 52 7.35 -13.18 -0.48
C ASP A 52 6.20 -13.73 -1.37
N GLY A 53 5.29 -12.85 -1.80
CA GLY A 53 4.15 -13.20 -2.64
C GLY A 53 4.48 -13.28 -4.15
N PRO A 54 3.48 -13.52 -5.01
CA PRO A 54 3.69 -13.66 -6.45
C PRO A 54 4.06 -12.34 -7.16
N LEU A 55 4.85 -12.43 -8.24
CA LEU A 55 5.19 -11.31 -9.13
C LEU A 55 4.13 -11.08 -10.23
N ASP A 56 2.86 -11.36 -9.94
CA ASP A 56 1.76 -11.25 -10.91
C ASP A 56 1.28 -9.81 -11.12
N ALA A 57 1.87 -8.85 -10.40
CA ALA A 57 1.54 -7.43 -10.43
C ALA A 57 0.07 -7.14 -10.06
N THR A 58 -0.57 -8.01 -9.28
CA THR A 58 -1.92 -7.79 -8.75
C THR A 58 -1.85 -6.93 -7.49
N PRO A 59 -2.52 -5.76 -7.42
CA PRO A 59 -2.62 -5.00 -6.18
C PRO A 59 -3.36 -5.81 -5.10
N SER A 60 -2.80 -5.82 -3.88
CA SER A 60 -3.41 -6.49 -2.71
C SER A 60 -3.02 -5.78 -1.41
N ASP A 61 -3.70 -6.16 -0.32
CA ASP A 61 -3.37 -5.66 1.02
C ASP A 61 -1.95 -6.09 1.43
N ASP A 62 -1.52 -7.30 1.07
CA ASP A 62 -0.17 -7.80 1.34
C ASP A 62 0.90 -6.97 0.62
N VAL A 63 0.66 -6.59 -0.64
CA VAL A 63 1.55 -5.69 -1.38
C VAL A 63 1.61 -4.32 -0.71
N THR A 64 0.47 -3.82 -0.23
CA THR A 64 0.41 -2.53 0.47
C THR A 64 1.19 -2.57 1.78
N LEU A 65 1.09 -3.66 2.54
CA LEU A 65 1.87 -3.89 3.75
C LEU A 65 3.37 -3.99 3.45
N ALA A 66 3.75 -4.74 2.41
CA ALA A 66 5.14 -4.86 1.98
C ALA A 66 5.74 -3.50 1.58
N LEU A 67 4.96 -2.64 0.90
CA LEU A 67 5.38 -1.26 0.57
C LEU A 67 5.60 -0.41 1.83
N GLN A 68 4.75 -0.54 2.85
CA GLN A 68 4.93 0.14 4.13
C GLN A 68 6.19 -0.33 4.85
N MET A 69 6.42 -1.66 4.91
CA MET A 69 7.64 -2.23 5.47
C MET A 69 8.88 -1.78 4.71
N THR A 70 8.81 -1.74 3.37
CA THR A 70 9.90 -1.26 2.52
C THR A 70 10.24 0.20 2.82
N ALA A 71 9.24 1.06 3.00
CA ALA A 71 9.48 2.45 3.37
C ALA A 71 10.16 2.55 4.75
N GLN A 72 9.69 1.78 5.73
CA GLN A 72 10.31 1.73 7.06
C GLN A 72 11.78 1.28 6.98
N THR A 73 12.07 0.21 6.24
CA THR A 73 13.42 -0.30 6.04
C THR A 73 14.32 0.72 5.35
N VAL A 74 13.85 1.33 4.26
CA VAL A 74 14.62 2.34 3.52
C VAL A 74 14.98 3.52 4.41
N PHE A 75 14.03 4.02 5.22
CA PHE A 75 14.31 5.11 6.14
C PHE A 75 15.18 4.70 7.34
N ALA A 76 15.03 3.47 7.84
CA ALA A 76 15.89 2.93 8.90
C ALA A 76 17.34 2.78 8.44
N ASN A 77 17.56 2.43 7.17
CA ASN A 77 18.89 2.30 6.54
C ASN A 77 19.51 3.64 6.13
N GLY A 78 18.96 4.77 6.60
CA GLY A 78 19.53 6.09 6.39
C GLY A 78 19.35 6.63 4.97
N TYR A 79 18.12 6.56 4.41
CA TYR A 79 17.83 7.17 3.11
C TYR A 79 18.26 8.65 3.03
N GLU A 80 19.12 8.96 2.06
CA GLU A 80 19.74 10.29 1.89
C GLU A 80 19.05 11.15 0.82
N GLY A 81 17.98 10.65 0.21
CA GLY A 81 17.24 11.37 -0.82
C GLY A 81 16.26 12.41 -0.28
N PRO A 82 15.37 12.93 -1.15
CA PRO A 82 14.32 13.87 -0.73
C PRO A 82 13.45 13.30 0.38
N THR A 83 12.92 14.15 1.25
CA THR A 83 11.91 13.72 2.24
C THR A 83 10.66 13.21 1.51
N ILE A 84 10.31 11.96 1.73
CA ILE A 84 9.16 11.30 1.12
C ILE A 84 8.15 10.96 2.21
N ASP A 85 6.99 11.61 2.15
CA ASP A 85 5.86 11.31 3.04
C ASP A 85 4.87 10.35 2.36
N ILE A 86 5.01 9.06 2.64
CA ILE A 86 4.16 7.99 2.09
C ILE A 86 2.70 8.07 2.52
N THR A 87 2.36 8.92 3.50
CA THR A 87 0.98 9.15 3.93
C THR A 87 0.24 10.14 3.02
N THR A 88 0.96 10.77 2.09
CA THR A 88 0.39 11.65 1.06
C THR A 88 0.42 10.98 -0.30
N ALA A 89 -0.52 11.32 -1.18
CA ALA A 89 -0.55 10.80 -2.55
C ALA A 89 0.74 11.13 -3.33
N ALA A 90 1.27 12.35 -3.15
CA ALA A 90 2.50 12.80 -3.81
C ALA A 90 3.71 12.00 -3.34
N GLY A 91 3.88 11.81 -2.02
CA GLY A 91 4.99 11.05 -1.48
C GLY A 91 4.88 9.55 -1.79
N ALA A 92 3.68 8.96 -1.74
CA ALA A 92 3.47 7.57 -2.16
C ALA A 92 3.83 7.34 -3.64
N THR A 93 3.44 8.27 -4.52
CA THR A 93 3.81 8.23 -5.94
C THR A 93 5.32 8.33 -6.13
N ALA A 94 5.97 9.29 -5.44
CA ALA A 94 7.42 9.46 -5.50
C ALA A 94 8.16 8.22 -4.97
N PHE A 95 7.65 7.60 -3.91
CA PHE A 95 8.19 6.39 -3.32
C PHE A 95 8.19 5.23 -4.31
N VAL A 96 7.03 4.87 -4.86
CA VAL A 96 6.96 3.74 -5.80
C VAL A 96 7.73 4.01 -7.09
N ALA A 97 7.80 5.27 -7.55
CA ALA A 97 8.61 5.66 -8.69
C ALA A 97 10.12 5.50 -8.42
N ALA A 98 10.58 5.83 -7.21
CA ALA A 98 11.99 5.67 -6.81
C ALA A 98 12.39 4.20 -6.64
N ILE A 99 11.45 3.31 -6.31
CA ILE A 99 11.68 1.86 -6.37
C ILE A 99 11.82 1.42 -7.84
N VAL A 100 10.91 1.85 -8.72
CA VAL A 100 10.94 1.50 -10.15
C VAL A 100 12.24 1.95 -10.82
N SER A 101 12.77 3.13 -10.48
CA SER A 101 14.02 3.63 -11.04
C SER A 101 15.27 2.92 -10.50
N GLY A 102 15.14 2.14 -9.42
CA GLY A 102 16.26 1.54 -8.71
C GLY A 102 16.99 2.52 -7.79
N ASP A 103 16.52 3.77 -7.67
CA ASP A 103 17.16 4.79 -6.83
C ASP A 103 17.18 4.37 -5.36
N MET A 104 16.25 3.52 -4.92
CA MET A 104 16.16 3.04 -3.54
C MET A 104 16.85 1.68 -3.28
N ALA A 105 17.40 1.02 -4.30
CA ALA A 105 17.86 -0.37 -4.22
C ALA A 105 18.87 -0.61 -3.07
N LYS A 106 19.89 0.25 -2.93
CA LYS A 106 20.91 0.10 -1.86
C LYS A 106 20.28 0.08 -0.45
N TRP A 107 19.24 0.89 -0.22
CA TRP A 107 18.57 0.97 1.07
C TRP A 107 17.55 -0.15 1.25
N ILE A 108 16.95 -0.66 0.17
CA ILE A 108 16.07 -1.83 0.21
C ILE A 108 16.86 -3.08 0.61
N TYR A 109 18.11 -3.21 0.14
CA TYR A 109 18.94 -4.40 0.37
C TYR A 109 19.77 -4.35 1.66
N GLY A 110 19.66 -3.29 2.46
CA GLY A 110 20.46 -3.13 3.68
C GLY A 110 21.91 -2.72 3.44
N GLU A 111 22.23 -2.19 2.26
CA GLU A 111 23.55 -1.65 1.91
C GLU A 111 23.67 -0.14 2.19
N GLY A 112 22.62 0.48 2.75
CA GLY A 112 22.70 1.81 3.33
C GLY A 112 23.60 1.80 4.57
N GLU A 113 24.16 2.96 4.94
CA GLU A 113 24.86 3.03 6.23
C GLU A 113 23.83 2.73 7.32
N GLU A 114 23.98 1.58 7.97
CA GLU A 114 23.38 1.36 9.28
C GLU A 114 23.79 2.58 10.10
N MET A 115 22.83 3.39 10.57
CA MET A 115 23.15 4.40 11.56
C MET A 115 23.63 3.63 12.79
N ASP A 116 24.94 3.42 12.87
CA ASP A 116 25.67 2.95 14.05
C ASP A 116 25.37 3.95 15.17
N GLY A 117 24.27 3.71 15.87
CA GLY A 117 23.81 4.46 17.04
C GLY A 117 24.58 4.11 18.30
#